data_AF-A0A7W6MP96-F1
#
_entry.id   AF-A0A7W6MP96-F1
#
_cell.length_a   1.000
_cell.length_b   1.000
_cell.length_c   1.000
_cell.angle_alpha   90.00
_cell.angle_beta   90.00
_cell.angle_gamma   90.00
#
_symmetry.space_group_name_H-M   'P 1'
#
loop_
_entity.id
_entity.type
_entity.pdbx_description
1 polymer ?
#
loop_
_entity_poly.entity_id
_entity_poly.type
_entity_poly.pdbx_seq_one_letter_code
_entity_poly.pdbx_strand_id
1 'polypeptide(L)'
;MSSEKRLRATAEADAWCAFEASLPWLNRSRRTIVEIAAILQARLASGTLGVPGMHLYRVVLRQLGATPASASRVSMPTTPEEPDDLLD
;
A
#
# COMPACT_ATOMS: atom_id res chain seq x y z
N MET A 1 -15.90 -1.41 -24.60
CA MET A 1 -15.68 -1.40 -23.14
C MET A 1 -16.50 -0.28 -22.52
N SER A 2 -17.43 -0.59 -21.60
CA SER A 2 -18.32 0.40 -20.93
C SER A 2 -17.53 1.40 -20.08
N SER A 3 -17.98 2.66 -19.99
CA SER A 3 -17.29 3.77 -19.29
C SER A 3 -17.04 3.49 -17.80
N GLU A 4 -17.96 2.84 -17.11
CA GLU A 4 -17.79 2.43 -15.71
C GLU A 4 -16.62 1.47 -15.50
N LYS A 5 -16.38 0.56 -16.46
CA LYS A 5 -15.27 -0.39 -16.39
C LYS A 5 -13.92 0.32 -16.48
N ARG A 6 -13.83 1.42 -17.23
CA ARG A 6 -12.61 2.24 -17.32
C ARG A 6 -12.34 2.98 -16.02
N LEU A 7 -13.37 3.60 -15.43
CA LEU A 7 -13.24 4.30 -14.13
C LEU A 7 -12.74 3.37 -13.03
N ARG A 8 -13.25 2.13 -12.97
CA ARG A 8 -12.78 1.13 -12.00
C ARG A 8 -11.31 0.75 -12.22
N ALA A 9 -10.93 0.48 -13.47
CA ALA A 9 -9.54 0.15 -13.80
C ALA A 9 -8.58 1.29 -13.44
N THR A 10 -8.98 2.55 -13.60
CA THR A 10 -8.19 3.71 -13.16
C THR A 10 -8.07 3.76 -11.64
N ALA A 11 -9.17 3.61 -10.89
CA ALA A 11 -9.13 3.61 -9.42
C ALA A 11 -8.28 2.46 -8.84
N GLU A 12 -8.30 1.29 -9.49
CA GLU A 12 -7.43 0.16 -9.14
C GLU A 12 -5.95 0.47 -9.41
N ALA A 13 -5.63 1.14 -10.52
CA ALA A 13 -4.26 1.57 -10.82
C ALA A 13 -3.76 2.66 -9.85
N ASP A 14 -4.61 3.62 -9.48
CA ASP A 14 -4.24 4.65 -8.50
C ASP A 14 -3.96 4.05 -7.12
N ALA A 15 -4.79 3.09 -6.69
CA ALA A 15 -4.57 2.35 -5.45
C ALA A 15 -3.28 1.53 -5.49
N TRP A 16 -2.95 0.93 -6.63
CA TRP A 16 -1.67 0.23 -6.84
C TRP A 16 -0.48 1.17 -6.61
N CYS A 17 -0.47 2.33 -7.28
CA CYS A 17 0.61 3.31 -7.15
C CYS A 17 0.77 3.81 -5.70
N ALA A 18 -0.34 3.97 -4.96
CA ALA A 18 -0.29 4.32 -3.55
C ALA A 18 0.38 3.24 -2.69
N PHE A 19 0.12 1.95 -2.96
CA PHE A 19 0.80 0.85 -2.28
C PHE A 19 2.29 0.77 -2.64
N GLU A 20 2.64 0.96 -3.90
CA GLU A 20 4.03 0.99 -4.36
C GLU A 20 4.84 2.11 -3.67
N ALA A 21 4.26 3.30 -3.56
CA ALA A 21 4.89 4.43 -2.90
C ALA A 21 5.04 4.23 -1.37
N SER A 22 4.11 3.53 -0.73
CA SER A 22 4.08 3.37 0.74
C SER A 22 4.78 2.10 1.26
N LEU A 23 5.02 1.11 0.40
CA LEU A 23 5.60 -0.19 0.76
C LEU A 23 6.87 -0.43 -0.06
N PRO A 24 8.01 0.22 0.25
CA PRO A 24 9.23 0.11 -0.55
C PRO A 24 9.83 -1.32 -0.60
N TRP A 25 9.44 -2.21 0.31
CA TRP A 25 9.86 -3.62 0.34
C TRP A 25 9.05 -4.54 -0.60
N LEU A 26 8.19 -3.97 -1.43
CA LEU A 26 7.30 -4.73 -2.30
C LEU A 26 8.03 -5.25 -3.55
N ASN A 27 8.65 -6.42 -3.41
CA ASN A 27 9.27 -7.11 -4.53
C ASN A 27 8.23 -7.69 -5.50
N ARG A 28 8.66 -7.96 -6.74
CA ARG A 28 7.83 -8.54 -7.83
C ARG A 28 7.01 -9.75 -7.41
N SER A 29 7.52 -10.59 -6.50
CA SER A 29 6.82 -11.78 -5.99
C SER A 29 5.56 -11.48 -5.19
N ARG A 30 5.39 -10.26 -4.66
CA ARG A 30 4.22 -9.81 -3.90
C ARG A 30 3.21 -9.06 -4.78
N ARG A 31 3.42 -9.03 -6.10
CA ARG A 31 2.58 -8.26 -7.02
C ARG A 31 1.10 -8.65 -6.95
N THR A 32 0.82 -9.95 -6.97
CA THR A 32 -0.56 -10.49 -6.98
C THR A 32 -1.37 -10.09 -5.75
N ILE A 33 -0.75 -10.07 -4.56
CA ILE A 33 -1.46 -9.70 -3.33
C ILE A 33 -1.73 -8.20 -3.24
N VAL A 34 -0.86 -7.36 -3.82
CA VAL A 34 -1.15 -5.92 -3.97
C VAL A 34 -2.27 -5.67 -4.96
N GLU A 35 -2.37 -6.48 -6.01
CA GLU A 35 -3.44 -6.34 -7.00
C GLU A 35 -4.80 -6.61 -6.34
N ILE A 36 -4.88 -7.64 -5.50
CA ILE A 36 -6.05 -7.92 -4.67
C ILE A 36 -6.34 -6.72 -3.74
N ALA A 37 -5.33 -6.17 -3.08
CA ALA A 37 -5.49 -5.02 -2.18
C ALA A 37 -6.02 -3.78 -2.92
N ALA A 38 -5.50 -3.50 -4.11
CA ALA A 38 -5.89 -2.37 -4.95
C ALA A 38 -7.36 -2.48 -5.41
N ILE A 39 -7.80 -3.67 -5.84
CA ILE A 39 -9.20 -3.96 -6.17
C ILE A 39 -10.11 -3.73 -4.95
N LEU A 40 -9.73 -4.24 -3.79
CA LEU A 40 -10.51 -4.08 -2.57
C LEU A 40 -10.57 -2.61 -2.13
N GLN A 41 -9.48 -1.86 -2.25
CA GLN A 41 -9.43 -0.43 -1.93
C GLN A 41 -10.30 0.41 -2.88
N ALA A 42 -10.26 0.16 -4.20
CA ALA A 42 -11.13 0.85 -5.15
C ALA A 42 -12.62 0.57 -4.88
N ARG A 43 -12.95 -0.67 -4.48
CA ARG A 43 -14.31 -1.05 -4.07
C ARG A 43 -14.72 -0.40 -2.75
N LEU A 44 -13.80 -0.29 -1.80
CA LEU A 44 -14.03 0.40 -0.53
C LEU A 44 -14.31 1.89 -0.77
N ALA A 45 -13.48 2.55 -1.58
CA ALA A 45 -13.61 3.97 -1.91
C ALA A 45 -14.91 4.28 -2.66
N SER A 46 -15.37 3.37 -3.51
CA SER A 46 -16.68 3.48 -4.20
C SER A 46 -17.88 3.10 -3.32
N GLY A 47 -17.67 2.68 -2.07
CA GLY A 47 -18.74 2.23 -1.17
C GLY A 47 -19.37 0.88 -1.56
N THR A 48 -18.76 0.15 -2.49
CA THR A 48 -19.28 -1.13 -3.03
C THR A 48 -18.70 -2.36 -2.33
N LEU A 49 -17.87 -2.16 -1.31
CA LEU A 49 -17.26 -3.24 -0.53
C LEU A 49 -18.12 -3.55 0.70
N GLY A 50 -18.77 -4.72 0.72
CA GLY A 50 -19.50 -5.22 1.87
C GLY A 50 -18.59 -5.70 3.02
N VAL A 51 -19.19 -5.99 4.18
CA VAL A 51 -18.48 -6.43 5.40
C VAL A 51 -17.52 -7.62 5.18
N PRO A 52 -17.88 -8.68 4.43
CA PRO A 52 -16.94 -9.76 4.14
C PRO A 52 -15.71 -9.29 3.36
N GLY A 53 -15.91 -8.35 2.43
CA GLY A 53 -14.83 -7.74 1.66
C GLY A 53 -13.93 -6.86 2.53
N MET A 54 -14.50 -6.13 3.50
CA MET A 54 -13.72 -5.35 4.47
C MET A 54 -12.89 -6.25 5.39
N HIS A 55 -13.42 -7.41 5.80
CA HIS A 55 -12.65 -8.40 6.55
C HIS A 55 -11.47 -8.93 5.72
N LEU A 56 -11.73 -9.34 4.47
CA LEU A 56 -10.68 -9.77 3.54
C LEU A 56 -9.62 -8.69 3.35
N TYR A 57 -10.03 -7.43 3.16
CA TYR A 57 -9.11 -6.30 3.00
C TYR A 57 -8.17 -6.15 4.20
N ARG A 58 -8.69 -6.25 5.43
CA ARG A 58 -7.86 -6.25 6.64
C ARG A 58 -6.84 -7.41 6.69
N VAL A 59 -7.24 -8.60 6.24
CA VAL A 59 -6.34 -9.78 6.18
C VAL A 59 -5.24 -9.56 5.14
N VAL A 60 -5.59 -9.05 3.95
CA VAL A 60 -4.63 -8.74 2.88
C VAL A 60 -3.61 -7.69 3.34
N LEU A 61 -4.07 -6.61 3.99
CA LEU A 61 -3.17 -5.59 4.53
C LEU A 61 -2.18 -6.15 5.56
N ARG A 62 -2.63 -7.08 6.41
CA ARG A 62 -1.75 -7.79 7.36
C ARG A 62 -0.68 -8.60 6.63
N GLN A 63 -1.05 -9.35 5.59
CA GLN A 63 -0.12 -10.16 4.80
C GLN A 63 0.90 -9.30 4.03
N LEU A 64 0.52 -8.09 3.61
CA LEU A 64 1.41 -7.12 2.98
C LEU A 64 2.40 -6.47 3.97
N GLY A 65 2.16 -6.61 5.27
CA GLY A 65 2.84 -5.79 6.27
C GLY A 65 2.46 -4.31 6.10
N ALA A 66 1.27 -4.00 5.62
CA ALA A 66 0.74 -2.63 5.52
C ALA A 66 -0.09 -2.31 6.76
N THR A 67 0.46 -2.55 7.95
CA THR A 67 -0.22 -2.33 9.23
C THR A 67 0.48 -1.24 10.03
N PRO A 68 -0.18 -0.59 11.00
CA PRO A 68 0.48 0.40 11.87
C PRO A 68 1.74 -0.15 12.57
N ALA A 69 1.75 -1.43 12.94
CA ALA A 69 2.91 -2.10 13.53
C ALA A 69 4.07 -2.34 12.53
N SER A 70 3.80 -2.17 11.24
CA SER A 70 4.80 -2.25 10.17
C SER A 70 5.41 -0.89 9.86
N ALA A 71 4.64 0.20 10.01
CA ALA A 71 5.16 1.56 9.91
C ALA A 71 6.29 1.82 10.92
N SER A 72 6.22 1.22 12.12
CA SER A 72 7.27 1.32 13.14
C SER A 72 8.54 0.51 12.84
N ARG A 73 8.55 -0.35 11.81
CA ARG A 73 9.73 -1.12 11.37
C ARG A 73 10.41 -0.51 10.15
N VAL A 74 9.81 0.52 9.56
CA VAL A 74 10.47 1.31 8.54
C VAL A 74 11.47 2.20 9.28
N SER A 75 12.72 1.74 9.36
CA SER A 75 13.85 2.65 9.59
C SER A 75 13.85 3.63 8.43
N MET A 76 13.21 4.79 8.62
CA MET A 76 13.56 5.97 7.84
C MET A 76 15.08 6.13 8.00
N PRO A 77 15.85 6.30 6.92
CA PRO A 77 17.26 6.61 7.07
C PRO A 77 17.33 7.87 7.93
N THR A 78 17.81 7.71 9.17
CA THR A 78 18.19 8.83 10.02
C THR A 78 19.09 9.70 9.18
N THR A 79 18.80 11.00 9.12
CA THR A 79 19.66 12.03 8.52
C THR A 79 21.13 11.67 8.74
N PRO A 80 22.00 11.78 7.72
CA PRO A 80 23.42 11.48 7.91
C PRO A 80 23.89 12.31 9.10
N GLU A 81 24.45 11.65 10.12
CA GLU A 81 25.14 12.35 11.22
C GLU A 81 26.09 13.37 10.58
N GLU A 82 25.89 14.64 10.90
CA GLU A 82 26.92 15.64 10.62
C GLU A 82 28.20 15.16 11.30
N PRO A 83 29.35 15.12 10.60
CA PRO A 83 30.59 14.72 11.22
C PRO A 83 30.89 15.68 12.37
N ASP A 84 31.16 15.10 13.54
CA ASP A 84 31.60 15.76 14.77
C ASP A 84 33.04 16.28 14.61
N ASP A 85 33.24 17.18 13.64
CA ASP A 85 34.51 17.85 13.36
C ASP A 85 34.45 19.27 13.93
N LEU A 86 34.47 19.42 15.26
CA LEU A 86 34.89 20.70 15.86
C LEU A 86 35.39 20.65 17.31
N LEU A 87 36.29 19.72 17.66
CA LEU A 87 37.16 19.88 18.85
C LEU A 87 38.51 19.18 18.63
N ASP A 88 39.47 19.91 18.05
CA ASP A 88 40.88 20.04 18.51
C ASP A 88 41.65 21.05 17.63
#